data_AF-A0A1A7R9B1-F1
#
_entry.id   AF-A0A1A7R9B1-F1
#
_cell.length_a   1.000
_cell.length_b   1.000
_cell.length_c   1.000
_cell.angle_alpha   90.00
_cell.angle_beta   90.00
_cell.angle_gamma   90.00
#
_symmetry.space_group_name_H-M   'P 1'
#
loop_
_entity.id
_entity.type
_entity.pdbx_description
1 polymer ?
#
loop_
_entity_poly.entity_id
_entity_poly.type
_entity_poly.pdbx_seq_one_letter_code
_entity_poly.pdbx_strand_id
1 'polypeptide(L)'
;MKSILFLSIFISLPSFAETTPNSTENLVTLKDVRISMQRMLKSTDGAYFLDLYAGIWNPHGTLSNLQEQTRTMFKGSQKGDLISLQSTDQAEANPYTLTGNLNANSGQFKAELSDLKNPNTKRAVTFEPAFKAVDKPLLVFKFYGLEGADQPYGRTLKRVDVINKNNGQVIQKLEGFNAFGNSIGFLDMNFDGFYDVVLSDTSEARKIEDKRFIYWMYNPQLKAFQRSPQLEKIVGFPTLKGESQKIDFGVGGQYRVDQGLLYPLNDE
;
A
#
# COMPACT_ATOMS: atom_id res chain seq x y z
N MET A 1 -2.18 -23.64 -72.82
CA MET A 1 -2.17 -23.64 -71.35
C MET A 1 -3.02 -22.48 -70.87
N LYS A 2 -4.15 -22.75 -70.20
CA LYS A 2 -5.01 -21.74 -69.58
C LYS A 2 -4.82 -21.85 -68.07
N SER A 3 -4.21 -20.84 -67.44
CA SER A 3 -4.22 -20.71 -65.98
C SER A 3 -5.42 -19.87 -65.57
N ILE A 4 -6.34 -20.48 -64.84
CA ILE A 4 -7.45 -19.81 -64.17
C ILE A 4 -6.94 -19.41 -62.79
N LEU A 5 -6.87 -18.10 -62.54
CA LEU A 5 -6.53 -17.53 -61.25
C LEU A 5 -7.81 -17.44 -60.41
N PHE A 6 -7.93 -18.24 -59.35
CA PHE A 6 -9.01 -18.11 -58.36
C PHE A 6 -8.65 -17.01 -57.37
N LEU A 7 -9.43 -15.93 -57.36
CA LEU A 7 -9.33 -14.85 -56.38
C LEU A 7 -10.34 -15.13 -55.25
N SER A 8 -9.85 -15.58 -54.10
CA SER A 8 -10.68 -15.82 -52.90
C SER A 8 -10.91 -14.50 -52.16
N ILE A 9 -12.15 -14.03 -52.14
CA ILE A 9 -12.58 -12.86 -51.35
C ILE A 9 -12.94 -13.36 -49.95
N PHE A 10 -12.16 -12.99 -48.94
CA PHE A 10 -12.51 -13.19 -47.53
C PHE A 10 -13.42 -12.04 -47.08
N ILE A 11 -14.70 -12.34 -46.86
CA ILE A 11 -15.63 -11.43 -46.19
C ILE A 11 -15.49 -11.69 -44.69
N SER A 12 -14.83 -10.77 -43.98
CA SER A 12 -14.83 -10.75 -42.51
C SER A 12 -16.21 -10.36 -42.00
N LEU A 13 -16.94 -11.33 -41.45
CA LEU A 13 -18.17 -11.07 -40.70
C LEU A 13 -17.82 -10.35 -39.39
N PRO A 14 -18.43 -9.20 -39.05
CA PRO A 14 -18.32 -8.65 -37.72
C PRO A 14 -19.02 -9.60 -36.75
N SER A 15 -18.24 -10.26 -35.89
CA SER A 15 -18.76 -10.93 -34.71
C SER A 15 -19.27 -9.84 -33.77
N PHE A 16 -20.59 -9.75 -33.60
CA PHE A 16 -21.18 -9.00 -32.50
C PHE A 16 -20.86 -9.76 -31.22
N ALA A 17 -19.96 -9.20 -30.40
CA ALA A 17 -19.88 -9.58 -29.01
C ALA A 17 -21.22 -9.25 -28.36
N GLU A 18 -21.91 -10.27 -27.86
CA GLU A 18 -23.09 -10.13 -27.01
C GLU A 18 -22.65 -9.40 -25.74
N THR A 19 -22.94 -8.11 -25.64
CA THR A 19 -22.86 -7.41 -24.36
C THR A 19 -24.03 -7.88 -23.52
N THR A 20 -23.80 -8.87 -22.66
CA THR A 20 -24.73 -9.25 -21.60
C THR A 20 -25.12 -7.97 -20.84
N PRO A 21 -26.40 -7.75 -20.51
CA PRO A 21 -26.81 -6.59 -19.74
C PRO A 21 -26.03 -6.61 -18.43
N ASN A 22 -25.37 -5.51 -18.08
CA ASN A 22 -24.80 -5.31 -16.74
C ASN A 22 -25.94 -5.53 -15.74
N SER A 23 -26.03 -6.71 -15.13
CA SER A 23 -26.73 -6.84 -13.86
C SER A 23 -26.02 -5.89 -12.94
N THR A 24 -26.67 -4.78 -12.56
CA THR A 24 -26.20 -3.92 -11.48
C THR A 24 -26.15 -4.80 -10.24
N GLU A 25 -24.98 -5.39 -9.97
CA GLU A 25 -24.68 -6.09 -8.74
C GLU A 25 -24.98 -5.10 -7.60
N ASN A 26 -25.97 -5.44 -6.77
CA ASN A 26 -26.33 -4.60 -5.63
C ASN A 26 -25.24 -4.71 -4.57
N LEU A 27 -24.28 -3.78 -4.61
CA LEU A 27 -23.17 -3.76 -3.66
C LEU A 27 -23.65 -3.34 -2.26
N VAL A 28 -23.26 -4.11 -1.26
CA VAL A 28 -23.44 -3.78 0.16
C VAL A 28 -22.22 -3.02 0.68
N THR A 29 -22.39 -2.27 1.77
CA THR A 29 -21.24 -1.65 2.46
C THR A 29 -20.49 -2.72 3.25
N LEU A 30 -19.20 -2.88 2.98
CA LEU A 30 -18.32 -3.75 3.74
C LEU A 30 -17.85 -3.02 5.01
N LYS A 31 -18.16 -3.59 6.17
CA LYS A 31 -17.69 -3.09 7.47
C LYS A 31 -16.38 -3.76 7.87
N ASP A 32 -15.65 -3.10 8.76
CA ASP A 32 -14.43 -3.63 9.38
C ASP A 32 -13.31 -3.98 8.38
N VAL A 33 -13.29 -3.31 7.23
CA VAL A 33 -12.18 -3.40 6.27
C VAL A 33 -10.96 -2.71 6.87
N ARG A 34 -9.90 -3.47 7.10
CA ARG A 34 -8.67 -2.96 7.69
C ARG A 34 -7.86 -2.16 6.67
N ILE A 35 -7.46 -0.95 7.02
CA ILE A 35 -6.50 -0.16 6.22
C ILE A 35 -5.12 -0.37 6.83
N SER A 36 -4.28 -1.15 6.14
CA SER A 36 -2.89 -1.35 6.53
C SER A 36 -2.05 -0.21 5.99
N MET A 37 -1.83 0.81 6.81
CA MET A 37 -1.08 2.01 6.42
C MET A 37 0.39 1.90 6.80
N GLN A 38 1.26 1.97 5.80
CA GLN A 38 2.71 2.01 5.96
C GLN A 38 3.20 3.45 6.03
N ARG A 39 4.00 3.80 7.03
CA ARG A 39 4.60 5.12 7.19
C ARG A 39 6.11 5.00 7.17
N MET A 40 6.71 5.55 6.12
CA MET A 40 8.14 5.75 6.04
C MET A 40 8.47 7.10 6.65
N LEU A 41 9.15 7.08 7.79
CA LEU A 41 9.43 8.24 8.61
C LEU A 41 10.95 8.40 8.79
N LYS A 42 11.45 9.63 8.73
CA LYS A 42 12.86 9.95 8.99
C LYS A 42 12.95 10.83 10.22
N SER A 43 13.93 10.57 11.09
CA SER A 43 14.16 11.44 12.24
C SER A 43 14.67 12.81 11.78
N THR A 44 14.27 13.87 12.48
CA THR A 44 14.63 15.25 12.13
C THR A 44 16.14 15.53 12.29
N ASP A 45 16.84 14.73 13.10
CA ASP A 45 18.29 14.76 13.24
C ASP A 45 19.03 13.88 12.20
N GLY A 46 18.28 13.18 11.33
CA GLY A 46 18.81 12.33 10.28
C GLY A 46 19.44 11.01 10.73
N ALA A 47 19.42 10.68 12.03
CA ALA A 47 20.04 9.47 12.56
C ALA A 47 19.25 8.19 12.27
N TYR A 48 17.92 8.29 12.11
CA TYR A 48 17.05 7.12 12.03
C TYR A 48 16.09 7.18 10.85
N PHE A 49 15.79 6.01 10.30
CA PHE A 49 14.68 5.76 9.39
C PHE A 49 13.75 4.73 10.01
N LEU A 50 12.46 5.02 10.10
CA LEU A 50 11.44 4.17 10.69
C LEU A 50 10.41 3.81 9.62
N ASP A 51 10.32 2.52 9.29
CA ASP A 51 9.19 1.96 8.55
C ASP A 51 8.14 1.46 9.55
N LEU A 52 6.97 2.10 9.61
CA LEU A 52 5.95 1.89 10.63
C LEU A 52 4.59 1.54 10.02
N TYR A 53 4.08 0.36 10.36
CA TYR A 53 2.69 -0.03 10.14
C TYR A 53 1.85 0.35 11.37
N ALA A 54 0.90 1.27 11.18
CA ALA A 54 0.05 1.80 12.25
C ALA A 54 -1.39 2.03 11.77
N GLY A 55 -2.33 2.19 12.71
CA GLY A 55 -3.77 2.18 12.42
C GLY A 55 -4.37 0.77 12.28
N ILE A 56 -3.61 -0.24 12.69
CA ILE A 56 -3.99 -1.66 12.69
C ILE A 56 -3.85 -2.24 14.10
N TRP A 57 -4.50 -3.36 14.35
CA TRP A 57 -4.18 -4.18 15.53
C TRP A 57 -2.73 -4.66 15.44
N ASN A 58 -2.00 -4.60 16.56
CA ASN A 58 -0.57 -4.92 16.63
C ASN A 58 0.30 -4.10 15.66
N PRO A 59 0.40 -2.76 15.83
CA PRO A 59 1.36 -1.96 15.08
C PRO A 59 2.77 -2.53 15.23
N HIS A 60 3.54 -2.40 14.16
CA HIS A 60 4.88 -2.96 14.06
C HIS A 60 5.71 -2.12 13.08
N GLY A 61 7.03 -2.28 13.15
CA GLY A 61 7.90 -1.52 12.27
C GLY A 61 9.35 -1.92 12.40
N THR A 62 10.18 -1.33 11.54
CA THR A 62 11.63 -1.50 11.57
C THR A 62 12.27 -0.13 11.69
N LEU A 63 13.06 0.06 12.75
CA LEU A 63 13.91 1.23 12.93
C LEU A 63 15.30 0.89 12.39
N SER A 64 15.78 1.64 11.41
CA SER A 64 17.16 1.59 10.94
C SER A 64 17.94 2.74 11.58
N ASN A 65 19.03 2.44 12.29
CA ASN A 65 20.03 3.42 12.66
C ASN A 65 20.97 3.62 11.45
N LEU A 66 20.93 4.80 10.85
CA LEU A 66 21.66 5.08 9.61
C LEU A 66 23.16 5.28 9.85
N GLN A 67 23.57 5.62 11.07
CA GLN A 67 24.98 5.80 11.42
C GLN A 67 25.64 4.46 11.76
N GLU A 68 24.96 3.63 12.55
CA GLU A 68 25.48 2.33 13.00
C GLU A 68 25.16 1.19 12.02
N GLN A 69 24.32 1.44 11.01
CA GLN A 69 23.84 0.43 10.06
C GLN A 69 23.13 -0.76 10.72
N THR A 70 22.50 -0.52 11.88
CA THR A 70 21.73 -1.52 12.62
C THR A 70 20.25 -1.38 12.34
N ARG A 71 19.51 -2.49 12.48
CA ARG A 71 18.06 -2.53 12.30
C ARG A 71 17.43 -3.17 13.53
N THR A 72 16.34 -2.59 14.02
CA THR A 72 15.58 -3.14 15.14
C THR A 72 14.13 -3.29 14.72
N MET A 73 13.62 -4.52 14.81
CA MET A 73 12.21 -4.82 14.58
C MET A 73 11.40 -4.57 15.84
N PHE A 74 10.22 -3.98 15.67
CA PHE A 74 9.33 -3.57 16.74
C PHE A 74 7.93 -4.17 16.56
N LYS A 75 7.27 -4.49 17.68
CA LYS A 75 5.83 -4.76 17.76
C LYS A 75 5.25 -4.06 18.98
N GLY A 76 3.96 -3.77 18.97
CA GLY A 76 3.32 -3.18 20.14
C GLY A 76 1.85 -2.86 19.99
N SER A 77 1.42 -1.73 20.53
CA SER A 77 0.02 -1.32 20.63
C SER A 77 -0.19 0.14 20.25
N GLN A 78 -1.43 0.48 19.89
CA GLN A 78 -1.84 1.85 19.59
C GLN A 78 -3.17 2.17 20.27
N LYS A 79 -3.24 3.32 20.95
CA LYS A 79 -4.47 3.88 21.54
C LYS A 79 -4.63 5.33 21.08
N GLY A 80 -5.52 5.56 20.12
CA GLY A 80 -5.62 6.85 19.46
C GLY A 80 -4.31 7.19 18.75
N ASP A 81 -3.73 8.35 19.07
CA ASP A 81 -2.45 8.79 18.50
C ASP A 81 -1.24 8.21 19.26
N LEU A 82 -1.43 7.65 20.46
CA LEU A 82 -0.35 7.07 21.25
C LEU A 82 0.05 5.69 20.68
N ILE A 83 1.31 5.55 20.30
CA ILE A 83 1.94 4.30 19.86
C ILE A 83 3.00 3.90 20.89
N SER A 84 2.99 2.63 21.30
CA SER A 84 3.98 2.04 22.19
C SER A 84 4.52 0.77 21.57
N LEU A 85 5.82 0.75 21.25
CA LEU A 85 6.51 -0.34 20.58
C LEU A 85 7.67 -0.87 21.41
N GLN A 86 7.90 -2.17 21.32
CA GLN A 86 9.03 -2.87 21.94
C GLN A 86 9.73 -3.76 20.90
N SER A 87 11.06 -3.86 20.99
CA SER A 87 11.86 -4.68 20.10
C SER A 87 11.48 -6.17 20.21
N THR A 88 11.38 -6.88 19.08
CA THR A 88 10.97 -8.30 19.06
C THR A 88 12.12 -9.26 19.34
N ASP A 89 13.34 -8.92 18.93
CA ASP A 89 14.52 -9.73 19.22
C ASP A 89 15.22 -9.23 20.47
N GLN A 90 14.96 -9.93 21.59
CA GLN A 90 15.70 -9.69 22.83
C GLN A 90 17.13 -10.28 22.79
N ALA A 91 17.45 -11.08 21.77
CA ALA A 91 18.77 -11.65 21.54
C ALA A 91 19.74 -10.67 20.85
N GLU A 92 19.25 -9.58 20.25
CA GLU A 92 20.10 -8.53 19.71
C GLU A 92 20.74 -7.69 20.83
N ALA A 93 21.89 -7.09 20.52
CA ALA A 93 22.71 -6.33 21.46
C ALA A 93 21.97 -5.18 22.15
N ASN A 94 20.90 -4.64 21.56
CA ASN A 94 20.24 -3.42 22.03
C ASN A 94 18.70 -3.54 22.01
N PRO A 95 18.07 -4.08 23.07
CA PRO A 95 16.62 -4.09 23.18
C PRO A 95 16.11 -2.66 23.40
N TYR A 96 15.18 -2.20 22.56
CA TYR A 96 14.67 -0.82 22.60
C TYR A 96 13.17 -0.78 22.86
N THR A 97 12.69 0.32 23.44
CA THR A 97 11.29 0.74 23.34
C THR A 97 11.19 2.07 22.59
N LEU A 98 10.11 2.23 21.83
CA LEU A 98 9.79 3.44 21.10
C LEU A 98 8.33 3.82 21.39
N THR A 99 8.14 4.88 22.17
CA THR A 99 6.79 5.31 22.60
C THR A 99 6.57 6.77 22.27
N GLY A 100 5.42 7.11 21.70
CA GLY A 100 5.18 8.49 21.26
C GLY A 100 3.78 8.74 20.72
N ASN A 101 3.53 9.98 20.32
CA ASN A 101 2.28 10.38 19.67
C ASN A 101 2.48 10.54 18.16
N LEU A 102 1.77 9.75 17.37
CA LEU A 102 1.73 9.80 15.91
C LEU A 102 0.51 10.61 15.47
N ASN A 103 0.76 11.78 14.90
CA ASN A 103 -0.30 12.57 14.29
C ASN A 103 -0.69 11.95 12.94
N ALA A 104 -1.88 11.34 12.86
CA ALA A 104 -2.31 10.63 11.66
C ALA A 104 -2.47 11.51 10.40
N ASN A 105 -2.68 12.83 10.56
CA ASN A 105 -2.89 13.75 9.45
C ASN A 105 -1.56 14.27 8.88
N SER A 106 -0.61 14.66 9.74
CA SER A 106 0.70 15.18 9.32
C SER A 106 1.77 14.10 9.13
N GLY A 107 1.58 12.92 9.73
CA GLY A 107 2.59 11.87 9.78
C GLY A 107 3.74 12.15 10.75
N GLN A 108 3.72 13.26 11.51
CA GLN A 108 4.73 13.54 12.52
C GLN A 108 4.58 12.56 13.69
N PHE A 109 5.70 11.95 14.11
CA PHE A 109 5.76 11.06 15.25
C PHE A 109 6.76 11.60 16.27
N LYS A 110 6.25 12.12 17.39
CA LYS A 110 7.09 12.60 18.50
C LYS A 110 7.21 11.47 19.51
N ALA A 111 8.40 10.90 19.63
CA ALA A 111 8.63 9.69 20.40
C ALA A 111 9.83 9.79 21.34
N GLU A 112 9.88 8.88 22.29
CA GLU A 112 11.02 8.60 23.15
C GLU A 112 11.54 7.21 22.81
N LEU A 113 12.81 7.14 22.39
CA LEU A 113 13.56 5.90 22.21
C LEU A 113 14.32 5.62 23.52
N SER A 114 14.10 4.45 24.12
CA SER A 114 14.77 4.04 25.35
C SER A 114 15.47 2.72 25.16
N ASP A 115 16.72 2.63 25.63
CA ASP A 115 17.44 1.36 25.76
C ASP A 115 16.90 0.58 26.96
N LEU A 116 16.44 -0.66 26.76
CA LEU A 116 15.95 -1.52 27.82
C LEU A 116 17.06 -2.03 28.74
N LYS A 117 18.32 -2.08 28.28
CA LYS A 117 19.48 -2.40 29.14
C LYS A 117 19.90 -1.22 29.99
N ASN A 118 19.69 0.00 29.49
CA ASN A 118 19.98 1.25 30.17
C ASN A 118 18.75 2.16 30.16
N PRO A 119 17.72 1.88 30.99
CA PRO A 119 16.43 2.61 30.94
C PRO A 119 16.53 4.10 31.32
N ASN A 120 17.67 4.54 31.87
CA ASN A 120 17.97 5.96 32.12
C ASN A 120 18.43 6.71 30.85
N THR A 121 18.85 6.00 29.81
CA THR A 121 19.14 6.58 28.49
C THR A 121 17.85 6.64 27.67
N LYS A 122 17.17 7.76 27.82
CA LYS A 122 15.99 8.14 27.04
C LYS A 122 16.39 9.21 26.04
N ARG A 123 16.02 9.02 24.79
CA ARG A 123 16.25 10.00 23.71
C ARG A 123 14.92 10.42 23.14
N ALA A 124 14.62 11.71 23.22
CA ALA A 124 13.54 12.28 22.43
C ALA A 124 13.93 12.24 20.95
N VAL A 125 13.06 11.67 20.11
CA VAL A 125 13.23 11.61 18.66
C VAL A 125 11.94 12.10 18.02
N THR A 126 12.07 13.09 17.14
CA THR A 126 10.95 13.51 16.29
C THR A 126 11.17 12.93 14.91
N PHE A 127 10.17 12.22 14.40
CA PHE A 127 10.13 11.77 13.03
C PHE A 127 9.13 12.58 12.21
N GLU A 128 9.45 12.75 10.94
CA GLU A 128 8.61 13.33 9.91
C GLU A 128 8.52 12.38 8.70
N PRO A 129 7.52 12.52 7.82
CA PRO A 129 7.46 11.74 6.58
C PRO A 129 8.79 11.84 5.81
N ALA A 130 9.34 10.68 5.43
CA ALA A 130 10.59 10.61 4.68
C ALA A 130 10.45 11.26 3.29
N PHE A 131 9.27 11.16 2.69
CA PHE A 131 8.89 11.79 1.43
C PHE A 131 7.79 12.81 1.69
N LYS A 132 8.07 14.07 1.35
CA LYS A 132 7.18 15.20 1.66
C LYS A 132 6.35 15.54 0.43
N ALA A 133 5.03 15.42 0.58
CA ALA A 133 4.06 15.94 -0.37
C ALA A 133 3.58 17.33 0.06
N VAL A 134 3.50 18.25 -0.90
CA VAL A 134 2.76 19.52 -0.73
C VAL A 134 1.28 19.22 -0.86
N ASP A 135 0.45 19.82 0.01
CA ASP A 135 -1.01 19.70 -0.03
C ASP A 135 -1.55 18.27 0.00
N LYS A 136 -0.96 17.43 0.87
CA LYS A 136 -1.38 16.03 1.03
C LYS A 136 -2.89 15.93 1.34
N PRO A 137 -3.66 15.15 0.57
CA PRO A 137 -5.08 15.03 0.80
C PRO A 137 -5.37 14.26 2.10
N LEU A 138 -6.33 14.76 2.87
CA LEU A 138 -6.89 14.02 3.99
C LEU A 138 -8.07 13.18 3.48
N LEU A 139 -7.89 11.86 3.45
CA LEU A 139 -8.83 10.94 2.83
C LEU A 139 -9.50 10.02 3.86
N VAL A 140 -10.74 9.65 3.55
CA VAL A 140 -11.50 8.57 4.19
C VAL A 140 -11.98 7.63 3.09
N PHE A 141 -12.04 6.33 3.40
CA PHE A 141 -12.50 5.33 2.44
C PHE A 141 -13.80 4.68 2.93
N LYS A 142 -14.74 4.44 2.01
CA LYS A 142 -15.87 3.55 2.23
C LYS A 142 -15.79 2.40 1.24
N PHE A 143 -16.08 1.19 1.73
CA PHE A 143 -15.85 -0.04 0.99
C PHE A 143 -17.19 -0.67 0.63
N TYR A 144 -17.32 -1.12 -0.62
CA TYR A 144 -18.53 -1.75 -1.12
C TYR A 144 -18.21 -3.02 -1.89
N GLY A 145 -19.06 -4.03 -1.74
CA GLY A 145 -18.77 -5.35 -2.26
C GLY A 145 -19.95 -6.31 -2.18
N LEU A 146 -19.63 -7.58 -2.35
CA LEU A 146 -20.55 -8.71 -2.17
C LEU A 146 -20.14 -9.46 -0.89
N GLU A 147 -21.12 -9.96 -0.13
CA GLU A 147 -20.92 -10.80 1.05
C GLU A 147 -21.74 -12.08 0.91
N GLY A 148 -21.19 -13.21 1.35
CA GLY A 148 -21.88 -14.50 1.27
C GLY A 148 -20.92 -15.68 1.20
N ALA A 149 -21.45 -16.89 1.46
CA ALA A 149 -20.68 -18.13 1.41
C ALA A 149 -20.20 -18.49 -0.01
N ASP A 150 -20.83 -17.90 -1.02
CA ASP A 150 -20.48 -17.97 -2.44
C ASP A 150 -19.29 -17.08 -2.81
N GLN A 151 -18.91 -16.14 -1.95
CA GLN A 151 -17.79 -15.22 -2.19
C GLN A 151 -16.47 -15.79 -1.67
N PRO A 152 -15.35 -15.65 -2.42
CA PRO A 152 -14.03 -15.96 -1.91
C PRO A 152 -13.77 -15.28 -0.57
N TYR A 153 -13.32 -16.04 0.43
CA TYR A 153 -13.05 -15.54 1.79
C TYR A 153 -14.27 -14.90 2.48
N GLY A 154 -15.49 -15.23 2.04
CA GLY A 154 -16.76 -14.77 2.59
C GLY A 154 -17.21 -13.38 2.12
N ARG A 155 -16.33 -12.62 1.44
CA ARG A 155 -16.66 -11.31 0.87
C ARG A 155 -15.67 -10.85 -0.19
N THR A 156 -16.17 -10.14 -1.18
CA THR A 156 -15.39 -9.57 -2.30
C THR A 156 -15.54 -8.06 -2.33
N LEU A 157 -14.45 -7.31 -2.30
CA LEU A 157 -14.44 -5.86 -2.53
C LEU A 157 -14.58 -5.58 -4.03
N LYS A 158 -15.53 -4.72 -4.38
CA LYS A 158 -15.85 -4.32 -5.76
C LYS A 158 -15.69 -2.83 -6.01
N ARG A 159 -15.79 -2.02 -4.95
CA ARG A 159 -15.67 -0.57 -5.01
C ARG A 159 -15.09 0.04 -3.75
N VAL A 160 -14.27 1.07 -3.93
CA VAL A 160 -13.84 1.98 -2.87
C VAL A 160 -14.29 3.40 -3.20
N ASP A 161 -15.12 3.99 -2.36
CA ASP A 161 -15.41 5.42 -2.43
C ASP A 161 -14.30 6.17 -1.69
N VAL A 162 -13.64 7.09 -2.38
CA VAL A 162 -12.63 8.00 -1.85
C VAL A 162 -13.31 9.29 -1.43
N ILE A 163 -13.20 9.65 -0.16
CA ILE A 163 -13.91 10.76 0.45
C ILE A 163 -12.90 11.78 0.96
N ASN A 164 -13.10 13.05 0.65
CA ASN A 164 -12.35 14.14 1.24
C ASN A 164 -12.78 14.31 2.71
N LYS A 165 -11.85 14.11 3.65
CA LYS A 165 -12.10 14.17 5.08
C LYS A 165 -12.55 15.55 5.56
N ASN A 166 -12.15 16.62 4.87
CA ASN A 166 -12.44 17.99 5.29
C ASN A 166 -13.89 18.41 5.02
N ASN A 167 -14.51 17.87 3.97
CA ASN A 167 -15.87 18.28 3.56
C ASN A 167 -16.85 17.10 3.39
N GLY A 168 -16.40 15.86 3.56
CA GLY A 168 -17.23 14.65 3.46
C GLY A 168 -17.66 14.27 2.04
N GLN A 169 -17.19 14.97 1.01
CA GLN A 169 -17.57 14.70 -0.38
C GLN A 169 -16.82 13.49 -0.94
N VAL A 170 -17.53 12.62 -1.64
CA VAL A 170 -16.92 11.57 -2.48
C VAL A 170 -16.24 12.25 -3.66
N ILE A 171 -14.92 12.18 -3.71
CA ILE A 171 -14.10 12.78 -4.78
C ILE A 171 -13.81 11.79 -5.91
N GLN A 172 -13.90 10.48 -5.62
CA GLN A 172 -13.69 9.44 -6.61
C GLN A 172 -14.33 8.12 -6.17
N LYS A 173 -14.71 7.29 -7.15
CA LYS A 173 -15.05 5.88 -6.94
C LYS A 173 -14.05 5.03 -7.69
N LEU A 174 -13.37 4.13 -6.98
CA LEU A 174 -12.48 3.14 -7.56
C LEU A 174 -13.32 1.88 -7.82
N GLU A 175 -13.47 1.48 -9.07
CA GLU A 175 -14.34 0.37 -9.51
C GLU A 175 -13.62 -0.46 -10.62
N GLY A 176 -14.27 -1.51 -11.11
CA GLY A 176 -13.74 -2.34 -12.21
C GLY A 176 -12.71 -3.38 -11.77
N PHE A 177 -12.85 -3.89 -10.54
CA PHE A 177 -11.98 -4.92 -9.98
C PHE A 177 -12.75 -5.90 -9.08
N ASN A 178 -12.12 -7.05 -8.79
CA ASN A 178 -12.49 -7.95 -7.70
C ASN A 178 -11.28 -8.06 -6.77
N ALA A 179 -11.45 -7.71 -5.50
CA ALA A 179 -10.36 -7.75 -4.53
C ALA A 179 -10.78 -8.40 -3.22
N PHE A 180 -9.79 -8.79 -2.42
CA PHE A 180 -9.99 -9.30 -1.07
C PHE A 180 -10.74 -8.27 -0.19
N GLY A 181 -11.85 -8.71 0.40
CA GLY A 181 -12.79 -7.79 1.07
C GLY A 181 -12.43 -7.37 2.49
N ASN A 182 -11.37 -7.89 3.11
CA ASN A 182 -11.11 -7.65 4.54
C ASN A 182 -10.01 -6.60 4.78
N SER A 183 -9.19 -6.26 3.79
CA SER A 183 -8.15 -5.26 3.97
C SER A 183 -7.65 -4.63 2.68
N ILE A 184 -7.14 -3.41 2.80
CA ILE A 184 -6.37 -2.73 1.76
C ILE A 184 -4.99 -2.31 2.29
N GLY A 185 -4.02 -2.16 1.39
CA GLY A 185 -2.77 -1.44 1.65
C GLY A 185 -2.95 0.04 1.35
N PHE A 186 -2.32 0.89 2.18
CA PHE A 186 -2.21 2.32 1.93
C PHE A 186 -0.77 2.77 2.17
N LEU A 187 -0.01 2.92 1.09
CA LEU A 187 1.45 3.11 1.12
C LEU A 187 1.91 3.98 -0.04
N ASP A 188 3.01 4.71 0.15
CA ASP A 188 3.65 5.56 -0.86
C ASP A 188 4.57 4.70 -1.73
N MET A 189 4.04 4.18 -2.84
CA MET A 189 4.72 3.18 -3.68
C MET A 189 5.85 3.78 -4.51
N ASN A 190 5.73 5.04 -4.90
CA ASN A 190 6.66 5.72 -5.80
C ASN A 190 7.50 6.80 -5.09
N PHE A 191 7.46 6.83 -3.76
CA PHE A 191 8.24 7.72 -2.88
C PHE A 191 8.03 9.21 -3.18
N ASP A 192 6.81 9.60 -3.57
CA ASP A 192 6.45 10.98 -3.90
C ASP A 192 5.75 11.72 -2.73
N GLY A 193 5.52 11.02 -1.62
CA GLY A 193 4.87 11.53 -0.41
C GLY A 193 3.34 11.41 -0.42
N PHE A 194 2.74 11.09 -1.57
CA PHE A 194 1.34 10.73 -1.69
C PHE A 194 1.18 9.23 -1.47
N TYR A 195 0.02 8.84 -0.96
CA TYR A 195 -0.23 7.45 -0.59
C TYR A 195 -1.15 6.81 -1.62
N ASP A 196 -0.79 5.60 -2.00
CA ASP A 196 -1.47 4.80 -3.01
C ASP A 196 -2.31 3.71 -2.35
N VAL A 197 -3.34 3.27 -3.06
CA VAL A 197 -4.21 2.18 -2.62
C VAL A 197 -3.78 0.89 -3.31
N VAL A 198 -3.47 -0.13 -2.51
CA VAL A 198 -3.06 -1.45 -2.98
C VAL A 198 -4.09 -2.48 -2.54
N LEU A 199 -4.66 -3.23 -3.48
CA LEU A 199 -5.72 -4.21 -3.22
C LEU A 199 -5.23 -5.59 -3.61
N SER A 200 -5.44 -6.61 -2.77
CA SER A 200 -5.16 -8.00 -3.18
C SER A 200 -6.17 -8.44 -4.22
N ASP A 201 -5.69 -8.80 -5.41
CA ASP A 201 -6.52 -9.17 -6.55
C ASP A 201 -7.04 -10.59 -6.42
N THR A 202 -8.36 -10.74 -6.49
CA THR A 202 -9.07 -12.02 -6.43
C THR A 202 -9.89 -12.28 -7.71
N SER A 203 -9.65 -11.50 -8.76
CA SER A 203 -10.21 -11.75 -10.09
C SER A 203 -9.72 -13.06 -10.68
N GLU A 204 -10.44 -13.60 -11.67
CA GLU A 204 -10.02 -14.81 -12.41
C GLU A 204 -9.67 -16.02 -11.52
N ALA A 205 -10.39 -16.18 -10.40
CA ALA A 205 -10.16 -17.22 -9.39
C ALA A 205 -8.78 -17.18 -8.70
N ARG A 206 -8.06 -16.05 -8.78
CA ARG A 206 -6.84 -15.80 -8.02
C ARG A 206 -7.10 -15.83 -6.52
N LYS A 207 -6.13 -16.36 -5.79
CA LYS A 207 -6.11 -16.43 -4.33
C LYS A 207 -5.16 -15.38 -3.76
N ILE A 208 -5.36 -14.96 -2.51
CA ILE A 208 -4.47 -13.99 -1.84
C ILE A 208 -3.02 -14.49 -1.77
N GLU A 209 -2.83 -15.82 -1.72
CA GLU A 209 -1.54 -16.49 -1.70
C GLU A 209 -0.77 -16.33 -3.03
N ASP A 210 -1.46 -16.03 -4.13
CA ASP A 210 -0.84 -15.78 -5.44
C ASP A 210 -0.11 -14.42 -5.48
N LYS A 211 -0.28 -13.58 -4.44
CA LYS A 211 0.37 -12.28 -4.29
C LYS A 211 0.22 -11.39 -5.53
N ARG A 212 -1.00 -11.35 -6.07
CA ARG A 212 -1.41 -10.44 -7.15
C ARG A 212 -2.10 -9.24 -6.55
N PHE A 213 -1.79 -8.06 -7.07
CA PHE A 213 -2.28 -6.81 -6.50
C PHE A 213 -2.74 -5.85 -7.59
N ILE A 214 -3.76 -5.06 -7.27
CA ILE A 214 -4.25 -3.92 -8.04
C ILE A 214 -3.70 -2.65 -7.39
N TYR A 215 -3.13 -1.76 -8.19
CA TYR A 215 -2.48 -0.55 -7.72
C TYR A 215 -3.22 0.68 -8.23
N TRP A 216 -3.73 1.48 -7.30
CA TRP A 216 -4.32 2.79 -7.54
C TRP A 216 -3.36 3.84 -7.04
N MET A 217 -2.62 4.45 -7.96
CA MET A 217 -1.58 5.44 -7.69
C MET A 217 -2.18 6.83 -7.60
N TYR A 218 -1.91 7.59 -6.55
CA TYR A 218 -2.42 8.96 -6.43
C TYR A 218 -1.68 9.89 -7.39
N ASN A 219 -2.43 10.54 -8.29
CA ASN A 219 -1.87 11.57 -9.15
C ASN A 219 -2.17 12.96 -8.54
N PRO A 220 -1.18 13.69 -8.02
CA PRO A 220 -1.39 14.98 -7.37
C PRO A 220 -1.81 16.09 -8.33
N GLN A 221 -1.47 16.00 -9.62
CA GLN A 221 -1.90 16.97 -10.63
C GLN A 221 -3.41 16.85 -10.91
N LEU A 222 -3.90 15.61 -10.98
CA LEU A 222 -5.32 15.31 -11.21
C LEU A 222 -6.13 15.27 -9.91
N LYS A 223 -5.46 15.25 -8.76
CA LYS A 223 -6.03 15.06 -7.41
C LYS A 223 -6.90 13.81 -7.31
N ALA A 224 -6.52 12.76 -8.03
CA ALA A 224 -7.29 11.53 -8.16
C ALA A 224 -6.36 10.32 -8.28
N PHE A 225 -6.85 9.15 -7.91
CA PHE A 225 -6.15 7.88 -8.10
C PHE A 225 -6.25 7.41 -9.55
N GLN A 226 -5.17 6.83 -10.07
CA GLN A 226 -5.09 6.23 -11.39
C GLN A 226 -4.60 4.79 -11.24
N ARG A 227 -5.30 3.85 -11.90
CA ARG A 227 -4.89 2.45 -11.91
C ARG A 227 -3.57 2.30 -12.65
N SER A 228 -2.66 1.45 -12.15
CA SER A 228 -1.36 1.18 -12.76
C SER A 228 -1.27 -0.26 -13.29
N PRO A 229 -1.71 -0.53 -14.54
CA PRO A 229 -1.61 -1.86 -15.14
C PRO A 229 -0.18 -2.39 -15.27
N GLN A 230 0.82 -1.52 -15.21
CA GLN A 230 2.23 -1.92 -15.26
C GLN A 230 2.66 -2.59 -13.95
N LEU A 231 2.28 -2.02 -12.80
CA LEU A 231 2.57 -2.63 -11.49
C LEU A 231 1.79 -3.93 -11.28
N GLU A 232 0.56 -4.03 -11.80
CA GLU A 232 -0.28 -5.24 -11.69
C GLU A 232 0.32 -6.48 -12.36
N LYS A 233 1.29 -6.30 -13.27
CA LYS A 233 2.01 -7.41 -13.91
C LYS A 233 3.05 -8.05 -12.97
N ILE A 234 3.51 -7.32 -11.95
CA ILE A 234 4.55 -7.77 -11.03
C ILE A 234 3.92 -8.69 -9.98
N VAL A 235 4.51 -9.86 -9.76
CA VAL A 235 4.11 -10.79 -8.70
C VAL A 235 4.74 -10.34 -7.39
N GLY A 236 3.99 -10.34 -6.29
CA GLY A 236 4.55 -10.13 -4.96
C GLY A 236 4.04 -8.88 -4.27
N PHE A 237 4.00 -8.91 -2.93
CA PHE A 237 3.66 -7.72 -2.17
C PHE A 237 4.90 -6.82 -2.08
N PRO A 238 4.77 -5.50 -2.34
CA PRO A 238 5.89 -4.59 -2.34
C PRO A 238 6.47 -4.44 -0.92
N THR A 239 7.74 -4.77 -0.77
CA THR A 239 8.52 -4.41 0.43
C THR A 239 9.30 -3.13 0.12
N LEU A 240 8.79 -2.00 0.59
CA LEU A 240 9.42 -0.70 0.38
C LEU A 240 10.68 -0.54 1.25
N LYS A 241 11.80 -0.18 0.63
CA LYS A 241 13.09 0.16 1.25
C LYS A 241 13.35 1.65 1.04
N GLY A 242 12.57 2.49 1.71
CA GLY A 242 12.52 3.94 1.46
C GLY A 242 13.86 4.66 1.67
N GLU A 243 14.72 4.18 2.58
CA GLU A 243 16.06 4.72 2.79
C GLU A 243 16.95 4.65 1.53
N SER A 244 16.64 3.73 0.62
CA SER A 244 17.36 3.51 -0.63
C SER A 244 16.48 3.72 -1.87
N GLN A 245 15.22 4.13 -1.68
CA GLN A 245 14.18 4.22 -2.72
C GLN A 245 14.12 2.97 -3.61
N LYS A 246 14.13 1.79 -2.96
CA LYS A 246 13.99 0.49 -3.63
C LYS A 246 12.69 -0.19 -3.23
N ILE A 247 12.17 -1.01 -4.10
CA ILE A 247 11.04 -1.90 -3.82
C ILE A 247 11.47 -3.31 -4.13
N ASP A 248 11.19 -4.21 -3.21
CA ASP A 248 11.44 -5.64 -3.35
C ASP A 248 10.10 -6.37 -3.40
N PHE A 249 9.76 -6.95 -4.55
CA PHE A 249 8.54 -7.74 -4.73
C PHE A 249 8.81 -9.24 -4.48
N GLY A 250 9.98 -9.61 -3.96
CA GLY A 250 10.42 -10.99 -3.83
C GLY A 250 10.59 -11.61 -5.21
N VAL A 251 9.73 -12.58 -5.55
CA VAL A 251 9.78 -13.27 -6.86
C VAL A 251 9.53 -12.35 -8.05
N GLY A 252 8.88 -11.20 -7.85
CA GLY A 252 8.68 -10.18 -8.89
C GLY A 252 9.91 -9.34 -9.22
N GLY A 253 11.01 -9.54 -8.48
CA GLY A 253 12.27 -8.81 -8.64
C GLY A 253 12.35 -7.55 -7.77
N GLN A 254 13.50 -6.89 -7.87
CA GLN A 254 13.78 -5.65 -7.17
C GLN A 254 13.82 -4.48 -8.16
N TYR A 255 13.37 -3.33 -7.70
CA TYR A 255 13.28 -2.11 -8.51
C TYR A 255 13.86 -0.96 -7.73
N ARG A 256 14.57 -0.07 -8.41
CA ARG A 256 14.83 1.29 -7.94
C ARG A 256 13.69 2.17 -8.41
N VAL A 257 13.27 3.10 -7.58
CA VAL A 257 12.37 4.16 -7.97
C VAL A 257 13.18 5.43 -8.17
N ASP A 258 12.99 6.09 -9.31
CA ASP A 258 13.60 7.37 -9.61
C ASP A 258 12.56 8.27 -10.26
N GLN A 259 12.38 9.47 -9.71
CA GLN A 259 11.34 10.44 -10.10
C GLN A 259 9.93 9.82 -10.20
N GLY A 260 9.60 8.92 -9.27
CA GLY A 260 8.30 8.24 -9.23
C GLY A 260 8.12 7.11 -10.25
N LEU A 261 9.17 6.77 -11.02
CA LEU A 261 9.16 5.69 -12.00
C LEU A 261 9.98 4.49 -11.50
N LEU A 262 9.51 3.28 -11.79
CA LEU A 262 10.20 2.04 -11.42
C LEU A 262 11.18 1.60 -12.51
N TYR A 263 12.38 1.24 -12.09
CA TYR A 263 13.44 0.69 -12.93
C TYR A 263 13.90 -0.65 -12.34
N PRO A 264 13.86 -1.76 -13.11
CA PRO A 264 14.33 -3.04 -12.62
C PRO A 264 15.81 -2.92 -12.25
N LEU A 265 16.17 -3.45 -11.09
CA LEU A 265 17.54 -3.75 -10.75
C LEU A 265 17.82 -5.11 -11.39
N ASN A 266 18.50 -5.10 -12.53
CA ASN A 266 19.00 -6.35 -13.08
C ASN A 266 20.00 -6.94 -12.07
N ASP A 267 19.91 -8.24 -11.83
CA ASP A 267 20.95 -8.97 -11.12
C ASP A 267 22.26 -8.79 -11.91
N GLU A 268 23.26 -8.13 -11.31
CA GLU A 268 24.65 -8.23 -11.79
C GLU A 268 25.19 -9.64 -11.50
#